data_AF-A0A7C4R425-F1
#
_entry.id   AF-A0A7C4R425-F1
#
_cell.length_a   1.000
_cell.length_b   1.000
_cell.length_c   1.000
_cell.angle_alpha   90.00
_cell.angle_beta   90.00
_cell.angle_gamma   90.00
#
_symmetry.space_group_name_H-M   'P 1'
#
loop_
_entity.id
_entity.type
_entity.pdbx_description
1 polymer ?
#
loop_
_entity_poly.entity_id
_entity_poly.type
_entity_poly.pdbx_seq_one_letter_code
_entity_poly.pdbx_strand_id
1 'polypeptide(L)'
;MRWALASQGEGNPFEPVGFWIDTSWKRIRKDLAKRLDYARLRVLFSDGEGGIAENLLSSRMRHQRCLWHGKHDFPYILYADGLKKPDQKPFVDQLKAIAAMSMRKTQLENLKPQDRDHVRKLAQQTEQGFEELLKALEPYPKARAYIENLVKPVTTFLRWWLQHGQALPLTTNAIESHFSQVCNRVKRIGRRWSDRGLVNWLTVCFYKIFKPELWRLQWQNAPRKLVKIRLRSVEATYQWSVAIT
;
A
#
# COMPACT_ATOMS: atom_id res chain seq x y z
N MET A 1 9.47 6.57 -6.38
CA MET A 1 9.41 5.17 -6.87
C MET A 1 7.97 4.73 -6.75
N ARG A 2 7.41 4.09 -7.79
CA ARG A 2 6.00 3.68 -7.85
C ARG A 2 5.93 2.19 -8.18
N TRP A 3 5.07 1.44 -7.52
CA TRP A 3 4.92 -0.01 -7.70
C TRP A 3 3.46 -0.33 -8.02
N ALA A 4 3.24 -1.33 -8.87
CA ALA A 4 1.91 -1.85 -9.17
C ALA A 4 1.92 -3.37 -9.03
N LEU A 5 0.92 -3.90 -8.33
CA LEU A 5 0.64 -5.33 -8.23
C LEU A 5 -0.78 -5.60 -8.74
N ALA A 6 -1.01 -6.81 -9.24
CA ALA A 6 -2.32 -7.30 -9.66
C ALA A 6 -2.58 -8.69 -9.06
N SER A 7 -3.84 -8.99 -8.80
CA SER A 7 -4.29 -10.32 -8.39
C SER A 7 -5.43 -10.76 -9.29
N GLN A 8 -5.59 -12.07 -9.48
CA GLN A 8 -6.66 -12.66 -10.27
C GLN A 8 -7.99 -12.76 -9.51
N GLY A 9 -8.00 -12.51 -8.20
CA GLY A 9 -9.22 -12.54 -7.39
C GLY A 9 -8.94 -12.69 -5.89
N GLU A 10 -10.00 -12.83 -5.12
CA GLU A 10 -9.89 -13.17 -3.70
C GLU A 10 -9.10 -14.48 -3.50
N GLY A 11 -8.33 -14.56 -2.41
CA GLY A 11 -7.45 -15.70 -2.10
C GLY A 11 -6.21 -15.83 -2.98
N ASN A 12 -6.11 -15.10 -4.09
CA ASN A 12 -4.96 -15.14 -4.98
C ASN A 12 -3.90 -14.10 -4.57
N PRO A 13 -2.60 -14.46 -4.61
CA PRO A 13 -1.54 -13.53 -4.26
C PRO A 13 -1.52 -12.34 -5.22
N PHE A 14 -1.14 -11.18 -4.68
CA PHE A 14 -0.79 -10.04 -5.51
C PHE A 14 0.57 -10.28 -6.14
N GLU A 15 0.61 -10.39 -7.46
CA GLU A 15 1.84 -10.46 -8.23
C GLU A 15 2.21 -9.07 -8.75
N PRO A 16 3.49 -8.70 -8.78
CA PRO A 16 3.83 -7.40 -9.26
C PRO A 16 3.87 -7.34 -10.78
N VAL A 17 3.33 -6.24 -11.29
CA VAL A 17 3.10 -5.99 -12.72
C VAL A 17 3.87 -4.76 -13.21
N GLY A 18 4.64 -4.11 -12.35
CA GLY A 18 5.57 -3.07 -12.74
C GLY A 18 6.11 -2.27 -11.57
N PHE A 19 7.25 -1.63 -11.81
CA PHE A 19 7.83 -0.63 -10.94
C PHE A 19 8.46 0.47 -11.79
N TRP A 20 8.44 1.70 -11.27
CA TRP A 20 8.91 2.87 -11.99
C TRP A 20 9.63 3.84 -11.06
N ILE A 21 10.59 4.58 -11.62
CA ILE A 21 11.33 5.66 -10.96
C ILE A 21 11.00 6.93 -11.73
N ASP A 22 10.57 7.96 -11.01
CA ASP A 22 10.26 9.28 -11.56
C ASP A 22 9.31 9.31 -12.80
N THR A 23 8.44 8.31 -12.92
CA THR A 23 7.52 8.19 -14.06
C THR A 23 6.11 8.59 -13.67
N SER A 24 5.55 9.65 -14.29
CA SER A 24 4.17 10.10 -14.04
C SER A 24 3.11 8.98 -14.18
N TRP A 25 2.02 9.09 -13.43
CA TRP A 25 0.89 8.14 -13.49
C TRP A 25 0.29 8.00 -14.90
N LYS A 26 0.26 9.09 -15.69
CA LYS A 26 -0.16 9.06 -17.10
C LYS A 26 0.72 8.15 -17.97
N ARG A 27 2.04 8.21 -17.78
CA ARG A 27 2.98 7.31 -18.49
C ARG A 27 2.87 5.88 -17.98
N ILE A 28 2.73 5.70 -16.66
CA ILE A 28 2.50 4.39 -16.03
C ILE A 28 1.24 3.73 -16.60
N ARG A 29 0.13 4.47 -16.77
CA ARG A 29 -1.11 3.96 -17.36
C ARG A 29 -0.90 3.36 -18.75
N LYS A 30 -0.16 4.06 -19.62
CA LYS A 30 0.16 3.59 -20.98
C LYS A 30 1.01 2.34 -20.97
N ASP A 31 1.96 2.25 -20.04
CA ASP A 31 2.83 1.09 -19.90
C ASP A 31 2.07 -0.13 -19.36
N LEU A 32 1.24 0.06 -18.31
CA LEU A 32 0.37 -0.98 -17.78
C LEU A 32 -0.63 -1.51 -18.81
N ALA A 33 -1.17 -0.64 -19.69
CA ALA A 33 -2.10 -1.05 -20.74
C ALA A 33 -1.52 -2.04 -21.75
N LYS A 34 -0.19 -2.12 -21.87
CA LYS A 34 0.49 -3.06 -22.78
C LYS A 34 0.58 -4.48 -22.21
N ARG A 35 0.41 -4.63 -20.90
CA ARG A 35 0.63 -5.89 -20.16
C ARG A 35 -0.55 -6.36 -19.34
N LEU A 36 -1.49 -5.47 -19.05
CA LEU A 36 -2.74 -5.79 -18.35
C LEU A 36 -3.93 -5.60 -19.27
N ASP A 37 -4.84 -6.56 -19.23
CA ASP A 37 -6.16 -6.39 -19.81
C ASP A 37 -7.05 -5.57 -18.86
N TYR A 38 -7.10 -4.26 -19.10
CA TYR A 38 -7.91 -3.33 -18.32
C TYR A 38 -9.42 -3.62 -18.41
N ALA A 39 -9.89 -4.34 -19.43
CA ALA A 39 -11.30 -4.70 -19.54
C ALA A 39 -11.72 -5.74 -18.49
N ARG A 40 -10.74 -6.49 -17.95
CA ARG A 40 -10.93 -7.52 -16.91
C ARG A 40 -10.70 -7.03 -15.49
N LEU A 41 -10.07 -5.87 -15.31
CA LEU A 41 -9.79 -5.33 -13.98
C LEU A 41 -11.07 -4.77 -13.33
N ARG A 42 -11.32 -5.17 -12.07
CA ARG A 42 -12.56 -4.83 -11.35
C ARG A 42 -12.37 -3.85 -10.21
N VAL A 43 -11.20 -3.82 -9.58
CA VAL A 43 -10.92 -2.97 -8.43
C VAL A 43 -9.51 -2.39 -8.55
N LEU A 44 -9.38 -1.10 -8.28
CA LEU A 44 -8.10 -0.39 -8.10
C LEU A 44 -7.88 -0.13 -6.61
N PHE A 45 -6.75 -0.62 -6.08
CA PHE A 45 -6.29 -0.31 -4.72
C PHE A 45 -5.17 0.73 -4.78
N SER A 46 -5.21 1.74 -3.91
CA SER A 46 -4.17 2.77 -3.89
C SER A 46 -3.95 3.33 -2.49
N ASP A 47 -2.71 3.77 -2.22
CA ASP A 47 -2.30 4.38 -0.96
C ASP A 47 -2.90 5.76 -0.74
N GLY A 48 -2.75 6.69 -1.67
CA GLY A 48 -2.68 8.07 -1.23
C GLY A 48 -2.57 9.05 -2.37
N GLU A 49 -1.69 8.71 -3.29
CA GLU A 49 -1.07 9.68 -4.16
C GLU A 49 -2.05 10.32 -5.15
N GLY A 50 -1.96 11.65 -5.27
CA GLY A 50 -2.71 12.40 -6.27
C GLY A 50 -2.35 11.94 -7.68
N GLY A 51 -3.35 11.86 -8.56
CA GLY A 51 -3.18 11.40 -9.93
C GLY A 51 -3.32 9.89 -10.12
N ILE A 52 -3.39 9.07 -9.05
CA ILE A 52 -3.59 7.62 -9.20
C ILE A 52 -4.96 7.33 -9.79
N ALA A 53 -6.03 7.78 -9.16
CA ALA A 53 -7.39 7.46 -9.58
C ALA A 53 -7.67 8.04 -10.97
N GLU A 54 -7.25 9.27 -11.21
CA GLU A 54 -7.45 10.02 -12.45
C GLU A 54 -6.81 9.32 -13.66
N ASN A 55 -5.68 8.64 -13.45
CA ASN A 55 -4.94 7.99 -14.55
C ASN A 55 -5.15 6.48 -14.62
N LEU A 56 -5.31 5.80 -13.49
CA LEU A 56 -5.35 4.34 -13.43
C LEU A 56 -6.76 3.76 -13.29
N LEU A 57 -7.72 4.52 -12.77
CA LEU A 57 -9.10 4.04 -12.65
C LEU A 57 -9.75 4.01 -14.03
N SER A 58 -10.40 2.90 -14.36
CA SER A 58 -11.25 2.78 -15.54
C SER A 58 -12.72 2.75 -15.14
N SER A 59 -13.63 3.01 -16.08
CA SER A 59 -15.08 3.04 -15.85
C SER A 59 -15.66 1.72 -15.30
N ARG A 60 -14.97 0.58 -15.53
CA ARG A 60 -15.38 -0.74 -15.04
C ARG A 60 -14.82 -1.08 -13.66
N MET A 61 -13.91 -0.25 -13.15
CA MET A 61 -13.26 -0.47 -11.87
C MET A 61 -13.99 0.27 -10.76
N ARG A 62 -13.93 -0.31 -9.57
CA ARG A 62 -14.20 0.39 -8.32
C ARG A 62 -12.89 0.82 -7.69
N HIS A 63 -12.89 1.99 -7.06
CA HIS A 63 -11.72 2.48 -6.33
C HIS A 63 -11.83 2.10 -4.85
N GLN A 64 -10.81 1.44 -4.32
CA GLN A 64 -10.63 1.20 -2.89
C GLN A 64 -9.40 1.97 -2.41
N ARG A 65 -9.60 2.91 -1.48
CA ARG A 65 -8.50 3.61 -0.81
C ARG A 65 -8.00 2.83 0.39
N CYS A 66 -6.70 2.90 0.64
CA CYS A 66 -6.09 2.37 1.85
C CYS A 66 -6.64 3.12 3.08
N LEU A 67 -7.23 2.38 4.03
CA LEU A 67 -7.79 2.98 5.24
C LEU A 67 -6.72 3.63 6.12
N TRP A 68 -5.50 3.07 6.14
CA TRP A 68 -4.41 3.60 6.94
C TRP A 68 -4.00 4.99 6.46
N HIS A 69 -3.69 5.13 5.17
CA HIS A 69 -3.35 6.40 4.54
C HIS A 69 -4.51 7.41 4.64
N GLY A 70 -5.75 6.96 4.40
CA GLY A 70 -6.93 7.80 4.56
C GLY A 70 -7.02 8.48 5.93
N LYS A 71 -6.62 7.78 6.99
CA LYS A 71 -6.53 8.33 8.36
C LYS A 71 -5.27 9.16 8.58
N HIS A 72 -4.14 8.70 8.04
CA HIS A 72 -2.83 9.31 8.27
C HIS A 72 -2.68 10.68 7.61
N ASP A 73 -3.31 10.89 6.45
CA ASP A 73 -3.22 12.15 5.72
C ASP A 73 -4.09 13.25 6.37
N PHE A 74 -5.17 12.88 7.05
CA PHE A 74 -6.20 13.80 7.55
C PHE A 74 -5.68 14.91 8.49
N PRO A 75 -4.80 14.65 9.49
CA PRO A 75 -4.22 15.71 10.32
C PRO A 75 -3.46 16.78 9.53
N TYR A 76 -2.78 16.40 8.44
CA TYR A 76 -2.08 17.37 7.59
C TYR A 76 -3.04 18.26 6.81
N ILE A 77 -4.20 17.72 6.42
CA ILE A 77 -5.25 18.50 5.76
C ILE A 77 -5.90 19.48 6.75
N LEU A 78 -6.19 19.03 7.98
CA LEU A 78 -6.68 19.92 9.04
C LEU A 78 -5.68 21.05 9.35
N TYR A 79 -4.38 20.73 9.37
CA TYR A 79 -3.34 21.74 9.51
C TYR A 79 -3.34 22.75 8.34
N ALA A 80 -3.61 22.31 7.12
CA ALA A 80 -3.73 23.18 5.96
C ALA A 80 -4.95 24.12 6.01
N ASP A 81 -5.93 23.84 6.87
CA ASP A 81 -7.05 24.72 7.24
C ASP A 81 -6.78 25.54 8.51
N GLY A 82 -5.57 25.46 9.07
CA GLY A 82 -5.12 26.30 10.19
C GLY A 82 -5.30 25.69 11.58
N LEU A 83 -5.81 24.47 11.72
CA LEU A 83 -5.93 23.82 13.04
C LEU A 83 -4.56 23.42 13.60
N LYS A 84 -4.35 23.69 14.88
CA LYS A 84 -3.18 23.20 15.63
C LYS A 84 -3.43 21.77 16.13
N LYS A 85 -2.35 21.06 16.46
CA LYS A 85 -2.41 19.64 16.87
C LYS A 85 -3.45 19.32 17.97
N PRO A 86 -3.62 20.12 19.04
CA PRO A 86 -4.64 19.83 20.05
C PRO A 86 -6.06 19.87 19.48
N ASP A 87 -6.34 20.87 18.64
CA ASP A 87 -7.66 21.12 18.05
C ASP A 87 -8.00 20.13 16.92
N GLN A 88 -6.98 19.48 16.34
CA GLN A 88 -7.17 18.39 15.37
C GLN A 88 -7.70 17.11 16.01
N LYS A 89 -7.38 16.86 17.28
CA LYS A 89 -7.61 15.57 17.95
C LYS A 89 -9.09 15.12 17.90
N PRO A 90 -10.10 15.97 18.18
CA PRO A 90 -11.50 15.57 18.11
C PRO A 90 -11.90 15.01 16.74
N PHE A 91 -11.51 15.70 15.65
CA PHE A 91 -11.83 15.26 14.28
C PHE A 91 -11.10 13.97 13.91
N VAL A 92 -9.84 13.84 14.29
CA VAL A 92 -9.03 12.66 14.02
C VAL A 92 -9.59 11.43 14.76
N ASP A 93 -10.00 11.60 16.01
CA ASP A 93 -10.58 10.53 16.80
C ASP A 93 -11.98 10.16 16.28
N GLN A 94 -12.78 11.15 15.86
CA GLN A 94 -14.07 10.92 15.20
C GLN A 94 -13.90 10.09 13.92
N LEU A 95 -12.98 10.46 13.02
CA LEU A 95 -12.69 9.68 11.81
C LEU A 95 -12.27 8.24 12.13
N LYS A 96 -11.44 8.04 13.16
CA LYS A 96 -11.00 6.71 13.59
C LYS A 96 -12.13 5.86 14.17
N ALA A 97 -13.12 6.50 14.80
CA ALA A 97 -14.26 5.83 15.42
C ALA A 97 -15.32 5.35 14.40
N ILE A 98 -15.33 5.91 13.19
CA ILE A 98 -16.23 5.47 12.11
C ILE A 98 -16.06 3.95 11.88
N ALA A 99 -17.17 3.23 11.81
CA ALA A 99 -17.17 1.75 11.77
C ALA A 99 -16.29 1.17 10.65
N ALA A 100 -16.40 1.67 9.42
CA ALA A 100 -15.52 1.24 8.33
C ALA A 100 -14.04 1.55 8.58
N MET A 101 -13.72 2.67 9.25
CA MET A 101 -12.35 3.13 9.47
C MET A 101 -11.65 2.39 10.63
N SER A 102 -12.42 1.79 11.54
CA SER A 102 -11.95 0.97 12.65
C SER A 102 -11.86 -0.52 12.33
N MET A 103 -12.42 -0.95 11.20
CA MET A 103 -12.45 -2.36 10.81
C MET A 103 -11.05 -2.94 10.57
N ARG A 104 -10.80 -4.13 11.12
CA ARG A 104 -9.57 -4.89 10.94
C ARG A 104 -9.70 -5.88 9.79
N LYS A 105 -8.57 -6.21 9.17
CA LYS A 105 -8.46 -7.21 8.11
C LYS A 105 -9.11 -8.55 8.53
N THR A 106 -8.77 -9.04 9.71
CA THR A 106 -9.29 -10.32 10.23
C THR A 106 -10.80 -10.32 10.45
N GLN A 107 -11.39 -9.17 10.82
CA GLN A 107 -12.84 -9.06 10.95
C GLN A 107 -13.52 -9.21 9.60
N LEU A 108 -12.97 -8.58 8.55
CA LEU A 108 -13.51 -8.65 7.19
C LEU A 108 -13.38 -10.06 6.60
N GLU A 109 -12.23 -10.70 6.77
CA GLU A 109 -11.96 -12.05 6.24
C GLU A 109 -12.79 -13.15 6.92
N ASN A 110 -13.26 -12.91 8.15
CA ASN A 110 -14.08 -13.86 8.89
C ASN A 110 -15.59 -13.73 8.62
N LEU A 111 -16.01 -12.71 7.86
CA LEU A 111 -17.42 -12.52 7.55
C LEU A 111 -17.96 -13.65 6.66
N LYS A 112 -19.16 -14.10 6.96
CA LYS A 112 -19.89 -15.14 6.25
C LYS A 112 -21.17 -14.56 5.63
N PRO A 113 -21.77 -15.23 4.63
CA PRO A 113 -23.02 -14.75 4.01
C PRO A 113 -24.17 -14.47 5.00
N GLN A 114 -24.21 -15.18 6.13
CA GLN A 114 -25.16 -14.98 7.23
C GLN A 114 -24.98 -13.65 7.98
N ASP A 115 -23.79 -13.02 7.89
CA ASP A 115 -23.48 -11.75 8.56
C ASP A 115 -23.97 -10.54 7.75
N ARG A 116 -24.74 -10.75 6.67
CA ARG A 116 -25.17 -9.68 5.76
C ARG A 116 -25.92 -8.54 6.46
N ASP A 117 -26.81 -8.85 7.40
CA ASP A 117 -27.54 -7.82 8.13
C ASP A 117 -26.64 -7.02 9.07
N HIS A 118 -25.64 -7.69 9.68
CA HIS A 118 -24.61 -7.02 10.45
C HIS A 118 -23.80 -6.05 9.57
N VAL A 119 -23.41 -6.46 8.35
CA VAL A 119 -22.67 -5.60 7.42
C VAL A 119 -23.50 -4.44 6.89
N ARG A 120 -24.81 -4.63 6.68
CA ARG A 120 -25.73 -3.52 6.35
C ARG A 120 -25.77 -2.48 7.49
N LYS A 121 -25.87 -2.94 8.73
CA LYS A 121 -25.82 -2.05 9.91
C LYS A 121 -24.49 -1.31 10.01
N LEU A 122 -23.37 -1.98 9.77
CA LEU A 122 -22.05 -1.36 9.71
C LEU A 122 -21.95 -0.29 8.61
N ALA A 123 -22.53 -0.54 7.44
CA ALA A 123 -22.57 0.43 6.35
C ALA A 123 -23.39 1.67 6.73
N GLN A 124 -24.57 1.48 7.32
CA GLN A 124 -25.41 2.58 7.80
C GLN A 124 -24.71 3.42 8.90
N GLN A 125 -24.10 2.75 9.88
CA GLN A 125 -23.32 3.43 10.93
C GLN A 125 -22.11 4.18 10.36
N THR A 126 -21.51 3.65 9.29
CA THR A 126 -20.40 4.30 8.60
C THR A 126 -20.88 5.57 7.89
N GLU A 127 -22.00 5.51 7.18
CA GLU A 127 -22.60 6.66 6.50
C GLU A 127 -22.93 7.77 7.51
N GLN A 128 -23.62 7.43 8.60
CA GLN A 128 -23.93 8.38 9.66
C GLN A 128 -22.67 9.01 10.27
N GLY A 129 -21.63 8.20 10.57
CA GLY A 129 -20.38 8.72 11.13
C GLY A 129 -19.65 9.68 10.21
N PHE A 130 -19.71 9.46 8.88
CA PHE A 130 -19.16 10.40 7.91
C PHE A 130 -20.01 11.67 7.78
N GLU A 131 -21.34 11.57 7.80
CA GLU A 131 -22.22 12.74 7.78
C GLU A 131 -21.98 13.66 8.98
N GLU A 132 -21.88 13.08 10.19
CA GLU A 132 -21.57 13.81 11.42
C GLU A 132 -20.19 14.49 11.34
N LEU A 133 -19.18 13.79 10.82
CA LEU A 133 -17.85 14.36 10.64
C LEU A 133 -17.86 15.49 9.61
N LEU A 134 -18.56 15.33 8.49
CA LEU A 134 -18.67 16.35 7.46
C LEU A 134 -19.35 17.61 7.99
N LYS A 135 -20.41 17.46 8.79
CA LYS A 135 -21.07 18.57 9.48
C LYS A 135 -20.12 19.29 10.43
N ALA A 136 -19.34 18.56 11.22
CA ALA A 136 -18.36 19.14 12.13
C ALA A 136 -17.22 19.88 11.40
N LEU A 137 -16.94 19.52 10.14
CA LEU A 137 -15.91 20.12 9.28
C LEU A 137 -16.40 21.32 8.44
N GLU A 138 -17.63 21.79 8.59
CA GLU A 138 -18.15 22.97 7.86
C GLU A 138 -17.22 24.20 7.89
N PRO A 139 -16.57 24.55 9.01
CA PRO A 139 -15.62 25.66 9.06
C PRO A 139 -14.29 25.41 8.33
N TYR A 140 -14.01 24.17 7.88
CA TYR A 140 -12.71 23.70 7.41
C TYR A 140 -12.83 23.13 5.99
N PRO A 141 -12.81 24.00 4.95
CA PRO A 141 -13.21 23.62 3.60
C PRO A 141 -12.28 22.57 2.96
N LYS A 142 -10.97 22.58 3.22
CA LYS A 142 -10.05 21.58 2.65
C LYS A 142 -10.23 20.22 3.31
N ALA A 143 -10.38 20.20 4.64
CA ALA A 143 -10.61 19.01 5.43
C ALA A 143 -11.96 18.37 5.07
N ARG A 144 -13.01 19.19 4.92
CA ARG A 144 -14.31 18.73 4.46
C ARG A 144 -14.23 18.12 3.07
N ALA A 145 -13.68 18.84 2.09
CA ALA A 145 -13.53 18.35 0.72
C ALA A 145 -12.69 17.06 0.66
N TYR A 146 -11.66 16.93 1.51
CA TYR A 146 -10.89 15.70 1.63
C TYR A 146 -11.76 14.53 2.10
N ILE A 147 -12.55 14.71 3.18
CA ILE A 147 -13.43 13.65 3.68
C ILE A 147 -14.52 13.30 2.67
N GLU A 148 -15.16 14.28 2.01
CA GLU A 148 -16.17 14.05 0.96
C GLU A 148 -15.62 13.14 -0.15
N ASN A 149 -14.41 13.42 -0.62
CA ASN A 149 -13.72 12.62 -1.64
C ASN A 149 -13.22 11.27 -1.11
N LEU A 150 -13.01 11.13 0.20
CA LEU A 150 -12.54 9.91 0.83
C LEU A 150 -13.66 8.88 1.06
N VAL A 151 -14.90 9.32 1.36
CA VAL A 151 -16.02 8.44 1.78
C VAL A 151 -16.22 7.29 0.81
N LYS A 152 -16.43 7.59 -0.48
CA LYS A 152 -16.79 6.58 -1.46
C LYS A 152 -15.65 5.55 -1.65
N PRO A 153 -14.37 5.94 -1.81
CA PRO A 153 -13.30 4.97 -1.95
C PRO A 153 -12.94 4.17 -0.70
N VAL A 154 -13.06 4.72 0.52
CA VAL A 154 -12.73 3.96 1.75
C VAL A 154 -13.83 2.98 2.13
N THR A 155 -15.07 3.20 1.70
CA THR A 155 -16.22 2.32 1.97
C THR A 155 -16.50 1.29 0.87
N THR A 156 -15.71 1.29 -0.22
CA THR A 156 -15.93 0.38 -1.36
C THR A 156 -15.95 -1.10 -0.96
N PHE A 157 -15.14 -1.51 0.00
CA PHE A 157 -15.10 -2.88 0.49
C PHE A 157 -16.43 -3.35 1.09
N LEU A 158 -17.17 -2.48 1.81
CA LEU A 158 -18.48 -2.85 2.37
C LEU A 158 -19.48 -3.15 1.26
N ARG A 159 -19.58 -2.26 0.27
CA ARG A 159 -20.47 -2.47 -0.89
C ARG A 159 -20.05 -3.67 -1.71
N TRP A 160 -18.75 -3.88 -1.88
CA TRP A 160 -18.22 -5.04 -2.60
C TRP A 160 -18.60 -6.34 -1.90
N TRP A 161 -18.38 -6.42 -0.58
CA TRP A 161 -18.71 -7.59 0.22
C TRP A 161 -20.22 -7.86 0.25
N LEU A 162 -21.07 -6.83 0.39
CA LEU A 162 -22.53 -7.00 0.35
C LEU A 162 -23.02 -7.58 -0.99
N GLN A 163 -22.39 -7.15 -2.10
CA GLN A 163 -22.77 -7.56 -3.45
C GLN A 163 -22.21 -8.93 -3.84
N HIS A 164 -20.95 -9.22 -3.50
CA HIS A 164 -20.23 -10.39 -4.02
C HIS A 164 -19.89 -11.43 -2.95
N GLY A 165 -19.98 -11.08 -1.66
CA GLY A 165 -19.57 -11.92 -0.54
C GLY A 165 -18.05 -12.07 -0.40
N GLN A 166 -17.27 -11.23 -1.08
CA GLN A 166 -15.81 -11.31 -1.15
C GLN A 166 -15.14 -10.19 -0.34
N ALA A 167 -14.01 -10.48 0.30
CA ALA A 167 -13.21 -9.49 1.01
C ALA A 167 -12.29 -8.71 0.06
N LEU A 168 -12.27 -7.38 0.22
CA LEU A 168 -11.27 -6.52 -0.41
C LEU A 168 -10.18 -6.13 0.60
N PRO A 169 -8.91 -6.02 0.19
CA PRO A 169 -7.86 -5.44 1.02
C PRO A 169 -8.23 -4.05 1.58
N LEU A 170 -8.16 -3.92 2.92
CA LEU A 170 -8.38 -2.65 3.61
C LEU A 170 -7.14 -1.73 3.57
N THR A 171 -5.96 -2.31 3.36
CA THR A 171 -4.68 -1.60 3.37
C THR A 171 -3.78 -2.06 2.23
N THR A 172 -2.81 -1.22 1.89
CA THR A 172 -1.75 -1.50 0.91
C THR A 172 -0.55 -2.24 1.52
N ASN A 173 -0.71 -2.83 2.71
CA ASN A 173 0.34 -3.54 3.46
C ASN A 173 1.06 -4.63 2.66
N ALA A 174 0.35 -5.29 1.74
CA ALA A 174 0.94 -6.30 0.85
C ALA A 174 2.09 -5.73 -0.01
N ILE A 175 2.04 -4.44 -0.32
CA ILE A 175 3.06 -3.72 -1.10
C ILE A 175 4.05 -3.01 -0.16
N GLU A 176 3.54 -2.32 0.87
CA GLU A 176 4.33 -1.45 1.73
C GLU A 176 5.44 -2.16 2.50
N SER A 177 5.19 -3.39 2.96
CA SER A 177 6.21 -4.15 3.70
C SER A 177 7.41 -4.50 2.80
N HIS A 178 7.15 -4.94 1.58
CA HIS A 178 8.16 -5.22 0.56
C HIS A 178 8.87 -3.94 0.10
N PHE A 179 8.11 -2.87 -0.14
CA PHE A 179 8.64 -1.57 -0.52
C PHE A 179 9.59 -1.02 0.55
N SER A 180 9.19 -1.10 1.83
CA SER A 180 10.01 -0.65 2.96
C SER A 180 11.33 -1.41 3.07
N GLN A 181 11.33 -2.72 2.86
CA GLN A 181 12.55 -3.53 2.83
C GLN A 181 13.52 -3.06 1.75
N VAL A 182 13.00 -2.75 0.56
CA VAL A 182 13.80 -2.24 -0.56
C VAL A 182 14.35 -0.84 -0.24
N CYS A 183 13.49 0.09 0.20
CA CYS A 183 13.91 1.45 0.57
C CYS A 183 14.98 1.45 1.67
N ASN A 184 14.81 0.64 2.70
CA ASN A 184 15.78 0.52 3.80
C ASN A 184 17.13 0.01 3.29
N ARG A 185 17.13 -0.92 2.34
CA ARG A 185 18.36 -1.45 1.76
C ARG A 185 19.06 -0.46 0.83
N VAL A 186 18.30 0.27 0.01
CA VAL A 186 18.82 1.38 -0.81
C VAL A 186 19.45 2.45 0.08
N LYS A 187 18.76 2.86 1.16
CA LYS A 187 19.28 3.82 2.14
C LYS A 187 20.56 3.32 2.83
N ARG A 188 20.63 2.03 3.19
CA ARG A 188 21.79 1.43 3.87
C ARG A 188 23.06 1.37 3.02
N ILE A 189 22.93 1.07 1.72
CA ILE A 189 24.08 0.97 0.81
C ILE A 189 24.62 2.36 0.41
N GLY A 190 23.79 3.41 0.54
CA GLY A 190 24.16 4.81 0.30
C GLY A 190 23.24 5.48 -0.72
N ARG A 191 22.99 6.78 -0.58
CA ARG A 191 22.02 7.53 -1.41
C ARG A 191 22.53 7.94 -2.80
N ARG A 192 23.68 7.40 -3.28
CA ARG A 192 24.35 7.81 -4.53
C ARG A 192 24.06 6.87 -5.71
N TRP A 193 22.82 6.42 -5.86
CA TRP A 193 22.43 5.59 -7.00
C TRP A 193 22.13 6.45 -8.20
N SER A 194 22.65 6.10 -9.37
CA SER A 194 22.07 6.57 -10.64
C SER A 194 20.69 5.92 -10.84
N ASP A 195 19.81 6.53 -11.63
CA ASP A 195 18.50 5.96 -11.92
C ASP A 195 18.61 4.54 -12.49
N ARG A 196 19.56 4.32 -13.41
CA ARG A 196 19.86 2.99 -13.98
C ARG A 196 20.31 2.00 -12.90
N GLY A 197 21.18 2.42 -11.99
CA GLY A 197 21.63 1.60 -10.87
C GLY A 197 20.47 1.20 -9.95
N LEU A 198 19.58 2.15 -9.66
CA LEU A 198 18.39 1.91 -8.84
C LEU A 198 17.41 0.96 -9.55
N VAL A 199 17.14 1.14 -10.84
CA VAL A 199 16.30 0.19 -11.63
C VAL A 199 16.87 -1.23 -11.60
N ASN A 200 18.17 -1.39 -11.81
CA ASN A 200 18.81 -2.71 -11.79
C ASN A 200 18.69 -3.36 -10.40
N TRP A 201 18.94 -2.59 -9.34
CA TRP A 201 18.80 -3.07 -7.97
C TRP A 201 17.35 -3.45 -7.64
N LEU A 202 16.38 -2.63 -8.05
CA LEU A 202 14.96 -2.93 -7.90
C LEU A 202 14.58 -4.23 -8.61
N THR A 203 15.08 -4.45 -9.82
CA THR A 203 14.85 -5.69 -10.58
C THR A 203 15.35 -6.90 -9.79
N VAL A 204 16.55 -6.84 -9.22
CA VAL A 204 17.11 -7.92 -8.39
C VAL A 204 16.29 -8.17 -7.13
N CYS A 205 15.95 -7.11 -6.39
CA CYS A 205 15.12 -7.21 -5.19
C CYS A 205 13.75 -7.83 -5.50
N PHE A 206 13.16 -7.43 -6.62
CA PHE A 206 11.87 -7.91 -7.07
C PHE A 206 11.87 -9.42 -7.31
N TYR A 207 12.83 -9.93 -8.09
CA TYR A 207 12.96 -11.38 -8.31
C TYR A 207 13.17 -12.13 -7.00
N LYS A 208 14.01 -11.59 -6.11
CA LYS A 208 14.27 -12.22 -4.82
C LYS A 208 13.02 -12.26 -3.92
N ILE A 209 12.19 -11.23 -3.94
CA ILE A 209 11.01 -11.09 -3.06
C ILE A 209 9.81 -11.86 -3.62
N PHE A 210 9.50 -11.65 -4.91
CA PHE A 210 8.23 -12.09 -5.49
C PHE A 210 8.33 -13.36 -6.34
N LYS A 211 9.53 -13.75 -6.77
CA LYS A 211 9.78 -14.97 -7.56
C LYS A 211 11.03 -15.73 -7.04
N PRO A 212 11.05 -16.10 -5.74
CA PRO A 212 12.22 -16.73 -5.11
C PRO A 212 12.66 -18.04 -5.79
N GLU A 213 11.74 -18.75 -6.41
CA GLU A 213 11.99 -19.94 -7.23
C GLU A 213 12.82 -19.61 -8.47
N LEU A 214 12.44 -18.58 -9.23
CA LEU A 214 13.21 -18.13 -10.40
C LEU A 214 14.58 -17.59 -9.98
N TRP A 215 14.64 -16.88 -8.86
CA TRP A 215 15.90 -16.45 -8.27
C TRP A 215 16.83 -17.65 -8.00
N ARG A 216 16.36 -18.68 -7.31
CA ARG A 216 17.15 -19.90 -7.04
C ARG A 216 17.63 -20.58 -8.31
N LEU A 217 16.76 -20.72 -9.31
CA LEU A 217 17.11 -21.31 -10.61
C LEU A 217 18.22 -20.53 -11.31
N GLN A 218 18.20 -19.19 -11.25
CA GLN A 218 19.24 -18.36 -11.83
C GLN A 218 20.61 -18.51 -11.14
N TRP A 219 20.64 -18.96 -9.88
CA TRP A 219 21.88 -19.31 -9.17
C TRP A 219 22.30 -20.76 -9.36
N GLN A 220 21.36 -21.69 -9.55
CA GLN A 220 21.64 -23.11 -9.75
C GLN A 220 22.10 -23.42 -11.19
N ASN A 221 21.51 -22.76 -12.19
CA ASN A 221 21.73 -23.06 -13.61
C ASN A 221 22.73 -22.14 -14.32
N ALA A 222 23.39 -21.23 -13.58
CA ALA A 222 24.42 -20.38 -14.14
C ALA A 222 25.81 -21.03 -13.92
N PRO A 223 26.43 -21.64 -14.95
CA PRO A 223 27.85 -22.00 -14.88
C PRO A 223 28.65 -20.70 -14.79
N ARG A 224 28.91 -20.23 -13.58
CA ARG A 224 29.81 -19.11 -13.36
C ARG A 224 31.22 -19.69 -13.27
N LYS A 225 32.14 -19.17 -14.08
CA LYS A 225 33.55 -19.14 -13.69
C LYS A 225 33.61 -18.34 -12.38
N LEU A 226 33.48 -19.04 -11.25
CA LEU A 226 33.82 -18.48 -9.96
C LEU A 226 35.29 -18.12 -10.07
N VAL A 227 35.60 -16.82 -10.06
CA VAL A 227 36.97 -16.38 -9.88
C VAL A 227 37.42 -17.03 -8.58
N LYS A 228 38.48 -17.85 -8.63
CA LYS A 228 39.04 -18.48 -7.44
C LYS A 228 39.48 -17.36 -6.51
N ILE A 229 38.65 -17.03 -5.53
CA ILE A 229 39.03 -16.09 -4.47
C ILE A 229 40.05 -16.84 -3.62
N ARG A 230 41.33 -16.51 -3.79
CA ARG A 230 42.39 -17.00 -2.93
C ARG A 230 42.46 -16.08 -1.72
N LEU A 231 42.01 -16.57 -0.57
CA LEU A 231 42.27 -15.93 0.71
C LEU A 231 43.79 -15.87 0.90
N ARG A 232 44.37 -14.66 0.87
CA ARG A 232 45.83 -14.49 0.94
C ARG A 232 46.35 -14.49 2.37
N SER A 233 45.58 -13.91 3.28
CA SER A 233 45.85 -13.94 4.71
C SER A 233 44.58 -13.57 5.46
N VAL A 234 44.49 -14.03 6.70
CA VAL A 234 43.54 -13.55 7.71
C VAL A 234 44.38 -13.22 8.93
N GLU A 235 44.23 -12.00 9.43
CA GLU A 235 44.76 -11.60 10.72
C GLU A 235 43.58 -11.47 11.67
N ALA A 236 43.64 -12.19 12.79
CA ALA A 236 42.65 -12.14 13.84
C ALA A 236 43.37 -11.85 15.16
N THR A 237 42.98 -10.77 15.81
CA THR A 237 43.47 -10.39 17.14
C THR A 237 42.35 -10.60 18.14
N TYR A 238 42.62 -11.32 19.22
CA TYR A 238 41.70 -11.46 20.34
C TYR A 238 42.39 -10.96 21.62
N GLN A 239 41.65 -10.23 22.44
CA GLN A 239 42.04 -9.92 23.81
C GLN A 239 41.05 -10.60 24.74
N TRP A 240 41.55 -11.44 25.62
CA TRP A 240 40.79 -11.91 26.76
C TRP A 240 40.77 -10.79 27.79
N SER A 241 39.63 -10.14 27.99
CA SER A 241 39.42 -9.35 29.21
C SER A 241 39.33 -10.33 30.37
N VAL A 242 40.28 -10.28 31.30
CA VAL A 242 40.23 -11.02 32.57
C VAL A 242 38.89 -10.72 33.23
N ALA A 243 38.25 -11.76 33.77
CA ALA A 243 36.98 -11.62 34.47
C ALA A 243 37.09 -10.53 35.55
N ILE A 244 36.20 -9.55 35.49
CA ILE A 244 36.00 -8.60 36.59
C ILE A 244 35.39 -9.42 37.72
N THR A 245 36.20 -9.84 38.69
CA THR A 245 35.73 -10.28 40.01
C THR A 245 35.31 -9.09 40.84
#